data_AF-G9KZJ2-F1
#
_entry.id   AF-G9KZJ2-F1
#
_cell.length_a   1.000
_cell.length_b   1.000
_cell.length_c   1.000
_cell.angle_alpha   90.00
_cell.angle_beta   90.00
_cell.angle_gamma   90.00
#
_symmetry.space_group_name_H-M   'P 1'
#
loop_
_entity.id
_entity.type
_entity.pdbx_description
1 polymer ?
#
loop_
_entity_poly.entity_id
_entity_poly.type
_entity_poly.pdbx_seq_one_letter_code
_entity_poly.pdbx_strand_id
1 'polypeptide(L)'
;MATYTCITCRVAFGDADVQRAHYKTDWHRYNLKRKVADMAPVTAEGFQERVRAQRAVTEQESKGTATYCTVCSKKFASFNAYENHLKSRRHVELEKKAVRAVSRQVEMMNEKNLEKGLGGDG
;
A
#
# COMPACT_ATOMS: atom_id res chain seq x y z
N MET A 1 -37.68 -19.43 26.38
CA MET A 1 -37.25 -18.84 25.09
C MET A 1 -36.06 -19.65 24.58
N ALA A 2 -36.00 -19.97 23.29
CA ALA A 2 -34.85 -20.68 22.72
C ALA A 2 -33.65 -19.74 22.63
N THR A 3 -32.47 -20.20 23.05
CA THR A 3 -31.20 -19.46 22.93
C THR A 3 -30.48 -19.90 21.66
N TYR A 4 -30.17 -18.95 20.77
CA TYR A 4 -29.47 -19.25 19.52
C TYR A 4 -27.98 -19.01 19.70
N THR A 5 -27.12 -19.99 19.43
CA THR A 5 -25.69 -19.88 19.75
C THR A 5 -24.79 -20.16 18.56
N CYS A 6 -23.64 -19.49 18.48
CA CYS A 6 -22.56 -19.87 17.57
C CYS A 6 -21.38 -20.43 18.38
N ILE A 7 -21.09 -21.72 18.21
CA ILE A 7 -20.00 -22.40 18.94
C ILE A 7 -18.64 -21.85 18.53
N THR A 8 -18.43 -21.59 17.24
CA THR A 8 -17.16 -21.06 16.70
C THR A 8 -16.83 -19.69 17.28
N CYS A 9 -17.83 -18.85 17.55
CA CYS A 9 -17.63 -17.50 18.06
C CYS A 9 -17.96 -17.36 19.56
N ARG A 10 -18.42 -18.43 20.22
CA ARG A 10 -18.80 -18.48 21.64
C ARG A 10 -19.76 -17.37 22.07
N VAL A 11 -20.78 -17.13 21.24
CA VAL A 11 -21.78 -16.07 21.47
C VAL A 11 -23.19 -16.63 21.40
N ALA A 12 -24.09 -16.04 22.19
CA ALA A 12 -25.52 -16.31 22.19
C ALA A 12 -26.30 -15.11 21.65
N PHE A 13 -27.42 -15.39 20.99
CA PHE A 13 -28.33 -14.43 20.39
C PHE A 13 -29.73 -14.68 20.93
N GLY A 14 -30.50 -13.61 21.08
CA GLY A 14 -31.90 -13.68 21.48
C GLY A 14 -32.85 -14.12 20.36
N ASP A 15 -32.38 -14.16 19.11
CA ASP A 15 -33.21 -14.36 17.93
C ASP A 15 -32.48 -15.14 16.82
N ALA A 16 -33.24 -15.93 16.05
CA ALA A 16 -32.74 -16.77 14.98
C ALA A 16 -32.22 -15.96 13.76
N ASP A 17 -32.85 -14.83 13.45
CA ASP A 17 -32.45 -13.95 12.35
C ASP A 17 -31.09 -13.32 12.64
N VAL A 18 -30.86 -12.94 13.90
CA VAL A 18 -29.56 -12.41 14.35
C VAL A 18 -28.48 -13.48 14.20
N GLN A 19 -28.76 -14.74 14.56
CA GLN A 19 -27.82 -15.85 14.35
C GLN A 19 -27.50 -16.05 12.86
N ARG A 20 -28.52 -16.04 11.98
CA ARG A 20 -28.34 -16.16 10.53
C ARG A 20 -27.53 -15.00 9.95
N ALA A 21 -27.78 -13.78 10.42
CA ALA A 21 -27.01 -12.60 10.03
C ALA A 21 -25.55 -12.73 10.47
N HIS A 22 -25.30 -13.21 11.69
CA HIS A 22 -23.95 -13.42 12.22
C HIS A 22 -23.08 -14.30 11.31
N TYR A 23 -23.61 -15.42 10.78
CA TYR A 23 -22.86 -16.30 9.88
C TYR A 23 -22.34 -15.61 8.61
N LYS A 24 -22.95 -14.49 8.20
CA LYS A 24 -22.54 -13.70 7.03
C LYS A 24 -21.51 -12.62 7.35
N THR A 25 -21.23 -12.37 8.64
CA THR A 25 -20.30 -11.32 9.07
C THR A 25 -18.84 -11.73 8.91
N ASP A 26 -17.97 -10.74 8.76
CA ASP A 26 -16.53 -10.97 8.69
C ASP A 26 -15.95 -11.47 10.01
N TRP A 27 -16.58 -11.12 11.15
CA TRP A 27 -16.19 -11.67 12.45
C TRP A 27 -16.35 -13.19 12.50
N HIS A 28 -17.48 -13.73 12.00
CA HIS A 28 -17.69 -15.18 11.92
C HIS A 28 -16.65 -15.85 11.01
N ARG A 29 -16.45 -15.31 9.80
CA ARG A 29 -15.45 -15.83 8.84
C ARG A 29 -14.04 -15.81 9.42
N TYR A 30 -13.69 -14.75 10.14
CA TYR A 30 -12.39 -14.61 10.80
C TYR A 30 -12.19 -15.68 11.87
N ASN A 31 -13.15 -15.85 12.78
CA ASN A 31 -13.09 -16.89 13.80
C ASN A 31 -13.13 -18.32 13.22
N LEU A 32 -13.83 -18.53 12.11
CA LEU A 32 -13.82 -19.81 11.41
C LEU A 32 -12.42 -20.13 10.87
N LYS A 33 -11.74 -19.16 10.24
CA LYS A 33 -10.35 -19.32 9.80
C LYS A 33 -9.40 -19.60 10.97
N ARG A 34 -9.58 -18.93 12.12
CA ARG A 34 -8.79 -19.22 13.34
C ARG A 34 -9.02 -20.63 13.83
N LYS A 35 -10.28 -21.09 13.88
CA LYS A 35 -10.64 -22.45 14.29
C LYS A 35 -9.99 -23.51 13.39
N VAL A 36 -9.98 -23.31 12.07
CA VAL A 36 -9.33 -24.21 11.10
C VAL A 36 -7.82 -24.28 11.32
N ALA A 37 -7.22 -23.22 11.86
CA ALA A 37 -5.81 -23.16 12.22
C ALA A 37 -5.54 -23.49 13.70
N ASP A 38 -6.48 -24.19 14.38
CA ASP A 38 -6.41 -24.56 15.80
C ASP A 38 -6.14 -23.39 16.76
N MET A 39 -6.50 -22.17 16.35
CA MET A 39 -6.38 -20.96 17.16
C MET A 39 -7.68 -20.65 17.89
N ALA A 40 -7.56 -20.09 19.10
CA ALA A 40 -8.70 -19.62 19.88
C ALA A 40 -9.51 -18.54 19.11
N PRO A 41 -10.84 -18.50 19.26
CA PRO A 41 -11.66 -17.46 18.66
C PRO A 41 -11.41 -16.10 19.34
N VAL A 42 -11.62 -15.01 18.59
CA VAL A 42 -11.57 -13.65 19.10
C VAL A 42 -12.98 -13.20 19.47
N THR A 43 -13.11 -12.49 20.60
CA THR A 43 -14.36 -11.87 21.04
C THR A 43 -14.83 -10.78 20.07
N ALA A 44 -16.09 -10.36 20.18
CA ALA A 44 -16.63 -9.31 19.34
C ALA A 44 -15.87 -7.99 19.55
N GLU A 45 -15.57 -7.65 20.81
CA GLU A 45 -14.85 -6.46 21.21
C GLU A 45 -13.42 -6.47 20.66
N GLY A 46 -12.71 -7.59 20.82
CA GLY A 46 -11.34 -7.73 20.32
C GLY A 46 -11.27 -7.70 18.79
N PHE A 47 -12.31 -8.17 18.09
CA PHE A 47 -12.39 -8.04 16.64
C PHE A 47 -12.64 -6.59 16.23
N GLN A 48 -13.57 -5.89 16.88
CA GLN A 48 -13.83 -4.48 16.61
C GLN A 48 -12.60 -3.61 16.85
N GLU A 49 -11.86 -3.85 17.93
CA GLU A 49 -10.61 -3.14 18.22
C GLU A 49 -9.58 -3.34 17.11
N ARG A 50 -9.39 -4.58 16.65
CA ARG A 50 -8.50 -4.89 15.51
C ARG A 50 -8.93 -4.16 14.23
N VAL A 51 -10.24 -4.14 13.95
CA VAL A 51 -10.78 -3.42 12.78
C VAL A 51 -10.53 -1.91 12.91
N ARG A 52 -10.72 -1.32 14.10
CA ARG A 52 -10.43 0.10 14.34
C ARG A 52 -8.94 0.40 14.17
N ALA A 53 -8.06 -0.43 14.74
CA ALA A 53 -6.63 -0.28 14.60
C ALA A 53 -6.20 -0.34 13.11
N GLN A 54 -6.70 -1.31 12.36
CA GLN A 54 -6.45 -1.41 10.92
C GLN A 54 -6.91 -0.16 10.15
N ARG A 55 -8.11 0.34 10.44
CA ARG A 55 -8.63 1.57 9.81
C ARG A 55 -7.78 2.79 10.14
N ALA A 56 -7.34 2.92 11.40
CA ALA A 56 -6.48 4.01 11.83
C ALA A 56 -5.13 3.99 11.10
N VAL A 57 -4.53 2.81 10.89
CA VAL A 57 -3.31 2.64 10.09
C VAL A 57 -3.57 3.09 8.65
N THR A 58 -4.62 2.58 8.00
CA THR A 58 -4.95 2.98 6.61
C THR A 58 -5.24 4.48 6.48
N GLU A 59 -5.87 5.10 7.48
CA GLU A 59 -6.18 6.53 7.47
C GLU A 59 -4.95 7.41 7.76
N GLN A 60 -4.00 6.93 8.57
CA GLN A 60 -2.71 7.60 8.73
C GLN A 60 -1.87 7.48 7.44
N GLU A 61 -1.87 6.32 6.79
CA GLU A 61 -1.22 6.11 5.49
C GLU A 61 -1.83 6.98 4.37
N SER A 62 -3.14 7.27 4.43
CA SER A 62 -3.78 8.16 3.46
C SER A 62 -3.49 9.64 3.69
N LYS A 63 -3.17 10.04 4.94
CA LYS A 63 -2.77 11.42 5.29
C LYS A 63 -1.29 11.71 5.00
N GLY A 64 -0.51 10.68 4.65
CA GLY A 64 0.89 10.79 4.24
C GLY A 64 1.06 11.34 2.82
N THR A 65 1.26 12.66 2.75
CA THR A 65 1.90 13.45 1.68
C THR A 65 1.52 13.07 0.25
N ALA A 66 0.64 13.87 -0.37
CA ALA A 66 0.47 13.88 -1.82
C ALA A 66 1.82 14.11 -2.50
N THR A 67 2.39 13.08 -3.10
CA THR A 67 3.71 13.15 -3.74
C THR A 67 3.56 13.50 -5.22
N TYR A 68 4.43 14.39 -5.69
CA TYR A 68 4.48 14.83 -7.09
C TYR A 68 5.68 14.18 -7.78
N CYS A 69 5.45 13.57 -8.94
CA CYS A 69 6.52 13.09 -9.80
C CYS A 69 6.97 14.20 -10.75
N THR A 70 8.23 14.61 -10.68
CA THR A 70 8.84 15.61 -11.58
C THR A 70 9.01 15.07 -13.00
N VAL A 71 9.42 13.81 -13.15
CA VAL A 71 9.65 13.16 -14.46
C VAL A 71 8.37 13.05 -15.28
N CYS A 72 7.26 12.71 -14.63
CA CYS A 72 5.96 12.53 -15.27
C CYS A 72 5.03 13.72 -15.09
N SER A 73 5.44 14.73 -14.31
CA SER A 73 4.64 15.91 -13.94
C SER A 73 3.24 15.56 -13.40
N LYS A 74 3.14 14.49 -12.61
CA LYS A 74 1.86 13.95 -12.06
C LYS A 74 1.82 14.06 -10.54
N LYS A 75 0.67 14.48 -10.00
CA LYS A 75 0.38 14.46 -8.56
C LYS A 75 -0.38 13.19 -8.20
N PHE A 76 -0.04 12.59 -7.05
CA PHE A 76 -0.66 11.37 -6.56
C PHE A 76 -1.39 11.64 -5.24
N ALA A 77 -2.53 10.99 -5.06
CA ALA A 77 -3.39 11.19 -3.90
C ALA A 77 -2.86 10.52 -2.62
N SER A 78 -1.89 9.61 -2.74
CA SER A 78 -1.23 8.96 -1.62
C SER A 78 0.21 8.60 -1.97
N PHE A 79 1.06 8.48 -0.95
CA PHE A 79 2.45 8.04 -1.13
C PHE A 79 2.53 6.64 -1.77
N ASN A 80 1.66 5.70 -1.40
CA ASN A 80 1.66 4.35 -1.97
C ASN A 80 1.32 4.35 -3.48
N ALA A 81 0.41 5.21 -3.93
CA ALA A 81 0.13 5.38 -5.35
C ALA A 81 1.33 5.96 -6.11
N TYR A 82 2.06 6.88 -5.46
CA TYR A 82 3.30 7.43 -6.00
C TYR A 82 4.42 6.38 -6.07
N GLU A 83 4.65 5.58 -5.03
CA GLU A 83 5.64 4.50 -5.06
C GLU A 83 5.37 3.46 -6.15
N ASN A 84 4.10 3.08 -6.31
CA ASN A 84 3.71 2.19 -7.40
C ASN A 84 3.93 2.86 -8.77
N HIS A 85 3.71 4.17 -8.88
CA HIS A 85 4.04 4.91 -10.10
C HIS A 85 5.53 4.88 -10.42
N LEU A 86 6.42 5.06 -9.44
CA LEU A 86 7.87 5.00 -9.64
C LEU A 86 8.32 3.63 -10.20
N LYS A 87 7.64 2.55 -9.80
CA LYS A 87 7.90 1.18 -10.27
C LYS A 87 7.26 0.89 -11.64
N SER A 88 6.43 1.79 -12.17
CA SER A 88 5.74 1.57 -13.45
C SER A 88 6.72 1.61 -14.62
N ARG A 89 6.53 0.71 -15.60
CA ARG A 89 7.38 0.61 -16.80
C ARG A 89 7.59 1.96 -17.48
N ARG A 90 6.51 2.73 -17.64
CA ARG A 90 6.55 4.05 -18.28
C ARG A 90 7.46 5.04 -17.56
N HIS A 91 7.41 5.10 -16.23
CA HIS A 91 8.26 5.98 -15.45
C HIS A 91 9.73 5.59 -15.62
N VAL A 92 10.04 4.31 -15.41
CA VAL A 92 11.39 3.77 -15.50
C VAL A 92 12.01 3.96 -16.90
N GLU A 93 11.23 3.78 -17.97
CA GLU A 93 11.70 3.98 -19.34
C GLU A 93 12.01 5.44 -19.64
N LEU A 94 11.17 6.38 -19.17
CA LEU A 94 11.40 7.81 -19.31
C LEU A 94 12.66 8.24 -18.55
N GLU A 95 12.83 7.78 -17.30
CA GLU A 95 14.04 8.07 -16.52
C GLU A 95 15.30 7.52 -17.20
N LYS A 96 15.28 6.25 -17.63
CA LYS A 96 16.43 5.65 -18.34
C LYS A 96 16.79 6.42 -19.61
N LYS A 97 15.79 6.90 -20.36
CA LYS A 97 16.01 7.70 -21.57
C LYS A 97 16.62 9.06 -21.22
N ALA A 98 16.12 9.73 -20.18
CA ALA A 98 16.65 11.00 -19.70
C ALA A 98 18.11 10.86 -19.25
N VAL A 99 18.43 9.86 -18.43
CA VAL A 99 19.80 9.59 -17.97
C VAL A 99 20.76 9.37 -19.14
N ARG A 100 20.38 8.53 -20.12
CA ARG A 100 21.21 8.28 -21.31
C ARG A 100 21.44 9.52 -22.18
N ALA A 101 20.50 10.46 -22.21
CA ALA A 101 20.68 11.71 -22.93
C ALA A 101 21.68 12.61 -22.21
N VAL A 102 21.56 12.73 -20.88
CA VAL A 102 22.48 13.52 -20.04
C VAL A 102 23.90 12.94 -20.10
N SER A 103 24.08 11.62 -19.96
CA SER A 103 25.42 10.99 -20.02
C SER A 103 26.15 11.33 -21.32
N ARG A 104 25.47 11.21 -22.47
CA ARG A 104 26.07 11.56 -23.77
C ARG A 104 26.42 13.03 -23.90
N GLN A 105 25.59 13.92 -23.34
CA GLN A 105 25.86 15.35 -23.36
C GLN A 105 27.08 15.70 -22.49
N VAL A 106 27.24 15.04 -21.33
CA VAL A 106 28.40 15.20 -20.45
C VAL A 106 29.67 14.69 -21.12
N GLU A 107 29.62 13.53 -21.78
CA GLU A 107 30.75 12.99 -22.56
C GLU A 107 31.20 13.97 -23.64
N MET A 108 30.27 14.47 -24.47
CA MET A 108 30.58 15.46 -25.51
C MET A 108 31.12 16.79 -24.94
N MET A 109 30.65 17.22 -23.77
CA MET A 109 31.19 18.41 -23.10
C MET A 109 32.61 18.18 -22.59
N ASN A 110 32.89 17.00 -22.03
CA ASN A 110 34.22 16.63 -21.56
C ASN A 110 35.23 16.51 -22.72
N GLU A 111 34.84 15.89 -23.83
CA GLU A 111 35.69 15.80 -25.03
C GLU A 111 36.04 17.18 -25.59
N LYS A 112 35.05 18.08 -25.73
CA LYS A 112 35.29 19.45 -26.20
C LYS A 112 36.16 20.28 -25.25
N ASN A 113 36.08 20.02 -23.94
CA ASN A 113 36.95 20.66 -22.96
C ASN A 113 38.40 20.17 -23.07
N LEU A 114 38.60 18.87 -23.36
CA LEU A 114 39.92 18.29 -23.60
C LEU A 114 40.58 18.90 -24.85
N GLU A 115 39.83 19.06 -25.94
CA GLU A 115 40.32 19.68 -27.18
C GLU A 115 40.68 21.16 -27.00
N LYS A 116 39.91 21.91 -26.20
CA LYS A 116 40.20 23.33 -25.91
C LYS A 116 41.36 23.54 -24.93
N GLY A 117 41.69 22.55 -24.10
CA GLY A 117 42.80 22.61 -23.14
C GLY A 117 44.20 22.58 -23.77
N LEU A 118 44.30 22.28 -25.07
CA LEU A 118 45.57 22.21 -25.82
C LEU A 118 45.92 23.51 -26.57
N GLY A 119 45.17 24.59 -26.38
CA GLY A 119 45.37 25.88 -27.07
C GLY A 119 46.04 26.97 -26.23
N GLY A 120 46.67 26.62 -25.09
CA GLY A 120 47.21 27.57 -24.12
C GLY A 120 48.74 27.55 -24.00
N ASP A 121 49.46 27.57 -25.12
CA ASP A 121 50.86 27.97 -25.15
C ASP A 121 51.01 29.13 -26.15
N GLY A 122 51.07 30.34 -25.61
CA GLY A 122 51.38 31.58 -26.30
C GLY A 122 52.07 32.53 -25.33
#